data_AF-A0A1H6IDJ4-F1
#
_entry.id   AF-A0A1H6IDJ4-F1
#
_cell.length_a   1.000
_cell.length_b   1.000
_cell.length_c   1.000
_cell.angle_alpha   90.00
_cell.angle_beta   90.00
_cell.angle_gamma   90.00
#
_symmetry.space_group_name_H-M   'P 1'
#
loop_
_entity.id
_entity.type
_entity.pdbx_description
1 polymer ?
#
loop_
_entity_poly.entity_id
_entity_poly.type
_entity_poly.pdbx_seq_one_letter_code
_entity_poly.pdbx_strand_id
1 'polypeptide(L)'
;MNNKWKKVTDELQQLTKKYTENKVLPPSNIHEDILIRALKLLDETAPEAAELIRPQLKIMLPYTVIADSNEDRENGAGRHYYCACNTNGKPLRPVCGYYKNGKDLFAKSARTMFEEDYTMALTMHQNGFVKQGSVYLARAVHMMSDMCCLPHAAKMTYFSKMRSVHIRYEDLARVMYPEFVPEQHITYSHLRRFSMRSSFSTAINNNSTAICRNAQELFVDPVNAITDRLYDTEQAVAALLYRFYRDTKVTPLRGHYIVSGMVCHPFSDMPALNIKVTEKGITFELEGVPVNSHLGSIFRAAHRRGGHFTLTPLGCTNGYVLSRGSRKLVPFDPRDEKQFFAII
;
A
#
# COMPACT_ATOMS: atom_id res chain seq x y z
N MET A 1 -1.23 28.83 -15.09
CA MET A 1 -0.73 27.60 -14.42
C MET A 1 0.30 26.82 -15.22
N ASN A 2 0.13 26.59 -16.54
CA ASN A 2 1.10 25.82 -17.37
C ASN A 2 2.56 26.31 -17.28
N ASN A 3 2.78 27.62 -17.15
CA ASN A 3 4.15 28.17 -17.06
C ASN A 3 4.85 27.85 -15.71
N LYS A 4 4.11 27.61 -14.62
CA LYS A 4 4.71 27.30 -13.30
C LYS A 4 5.24 25.86 -13.25
N TRP A 5 4.44 24.89 -13.70
CA TRP A 5 4.85 23.48 -13.72
C TRP A 5 6.00 23.18 -14.70
N LYS A 6 6.10 23.96 -15.78
CA LYS A 6 7.27 23.89 -16.66
C LYS A 6 8.55 24.33 -15.93
N LYS A 7 8.52 25.49 -15.26
CA LYS A 7 9.66 25.97 -14.45
C LYS A 7 10.08 24.95 -13.40
N VAL A 8 9.12 24.35 -12.70
CA VAL A 8 9.40 23.26 -11.73
C VAL A 8 10.06 22.07 -12.40
N THR A 9 9.56 21.64 -13.55
CA THR A 9 10.18 20.52 -14.28
C THR A 9 11.64 20.82 -14.63
N ASP A 10 11.91 22.04 -15.11
CA ASP A 10 13.26 22.48 -15.48
C ASP A 10 14.18 22.57 -14.24
N GLU A 11 13.67 23.09 -13.12
CA GLU A 11 14.39 23.19 -11.85
C GLU A 11 14.70 21.82 -11.24
N LEU A 12 13.70 20.93 -11.17
CA LEU A 12 13.89 19.55 -10.72
C LEU A 12 14.97 18.85 -11.56
N GLN A 13 14.97 19.03 -12.88
CA GLN A 13 15.99 18.46 -13.75
C GLN A 13 17.40 19.03 -13.50
N GLN A 14 17.53 20.34 -13.25
CA GLN A 14 18.81 20.97 -12.91
C GLN A 14 19.34 20.44 -11.56
N LEU A 15 18.46 20.33 -10.56
CA LEU A 15 18.79 19.76 -9.26
C LEU A 15 19.22 18.30 -9.38
N THR A 16 18.51 17.48 -10.18
CA THR A 16 18.89 16.08 -10.41
C THR A 16 20.32 15.98 -10.92
N LYS A 17 20.71 16.80 -11.91
CA LYS A 17 22.08 16.83 -12.43
C LYS A 17 23.09 17.18 -11.34
N LYS A 18 22.83 18.27 -10.59
CA LYS A 18 23.69 18.73 -9.50
C LYS A 18 23.90 17.64 -8.43
N TYR A 19 22.84 16.98 -7.97
CA TYR A 19 22.97 15.93 -6.96
C TYR A 19 23.64 14.67 -7.53
N THR A 20 23.42 14.35 -8.81
CA THR A 20 24.10 13.22 -9.46
C THR A 20 25.61 13.43 -9.53
N GLU A 21 26.06 14.63 -9.88
CA GLU A 21 27.49 14.98 -9.96
C GLU A 21 28.20 14.90 -8.60
N ASN A 22 27.47 15.13 -7.51
CA ASN A 22 28.00 15.07 -6.14
C ASN A 22 27.78 13.72 -5.45
N LYS A 23 27.02 12.79 -6.05
CA LYS A 23 26.65 11.51 -5.43
C LYS A 23 27.86 10.60 -5.36
N VAL A 24 28.15 10.08 -4.17
CA VAL A 24 29.26 9.13 -3.95
C VAL A 24 28.75 7.71 -3.76
N LEU A 25 27.57 7.54 -3.15
CA LEU A 25 27.00 6.22 -2.95
C LEU A 25 26.48 5.62 -4.27
N PRO A 26 26.59 4.29 -4.44
CA PRO A 26 26.03 3.62 -5.61
C PRO A 26 24.51 3.84 -5.67
N PRO A 27 23.90 3.77 -6.87
CA PRO A 27 22.45 3.81 -6.99
C PRO A 27 21.78 2.72 -6.15
N SER A 28 20.81 3.12 -5.33
CA SER A 28 19.98 2.26 -4.51
C SER A 28 18.50 2.38 -4.90
N ASN A 29 17.65 1.50 -4.35
CA ASN A 29 16.22 1.60 -4.54
C ASN A 29 15.57 2.36 -3.38
N ILE A 30 14.83 3.43 -3.72
CA ILE A 30 14.20 4.31 -2.73
C ILE A 30 13.25 3.55 -1.78
N HIS A 31 12.52 2.54 -2.27
CA HIS A 31 11.59 1.76 -1.44
C HIS A 31 12.32 0.84 -0.46
N GLU A 32 13.46 0.28 -0.86
CA GLU A 32 14.32 -0.51 0.01
C GLU A 32 14.91 0.38 1.12
N ASP A 33 15.45 1.53 0.74
CA ASP A 33 16.04 2.49 1.67
C ASP A 33 14.99 3.06 2.65
N ILE A 34 13.75 3.30 2.19
CA ILE A 34 12.61 3.68 3.06
C ILE A 34 12.34 2.59 4.10
N LEU A 35 12.31 1.31 3.69
CA LEU A 35 12.11 0.21 4.64
C LEU A 35 13.25 0.12 5.67
N ILE A 36 14.49 0.28 5.22
CA ILE A 36 15.67 0.25 6.10
C ILE A 36 15.61 1.38 7.13
N ARG A 37 15.36 2.62 6.69
CA ARG A 37 15.25 3.76 7.60
C ARG A 37 14.04 3.67 8.52
N ALA A 38 12.89 3.24 8.01
CA ALA A 38 11.71 3.02 8.83
C ALA A 38 11.93 1.96 9.93
N LEU A 39 12.69 0.90 9.64
CA LEU A 39 13.06 -0.10 10.65
C LEU A 39 14.01 0.49 11.71
N LYS A 40 14.94 1.37 11.32
CA LYS A 40 15.79 2.11 12.27
C LYS A 40 14.95 2.99 13.21
N LEU A 41 14.03 3.76 12.65
CA LEU A 41 13.10 4.58 13.43
C LEU A 41 12.26 3.75 14.42
N LEU A 42 11.82 2.57 13.96
CA LEU A 42 11.09 1.62 14.80
C LEU A 42 11.97 1.05 15.92
N ASP A 43 13.23 0.74 15.63
CA ASP A 43 14.19 0.22 16.61
C ASP A 43 14.45 1.21 17.74
N GLU A 44 14.56 2.49 17.42
CA GLU A 44 14.76 3.56 18.41
C GLU A 44 13.52 3.80 19.30
N THR A 45 12.31 3.56 18.77
CA THR A 45 11.06 4.00 19.40
C THR A 45 10.21 2.86 19.99
N ALA A 46 10.29 1.67 19.41
CA ALA A 46 9.59 0.45 19.82
C ALA A 46 10.43 -0.79 19.45
N PRO A 47 11.55 -1.04 20.16
CA PRO A 47 12.49 -2.12 19.85
C PRO A 47 11.83 -3.49 19.69
N GLU A 48 10.82 -3.79 20.51
CA GLU A 48 10.09 -5.06 20.48
C GLU A 48 9.34 -5.31 19.15
N ALA A 49 8.92 -4.22 18.49
CA ALA A 49 8.34 -4.30 17.16
C ALA A 49 9.41 -4.46 16.09
N ALA A 50 10.56 -3.81 16.25
CA ALA A 50 11.71 -3.99 15.35
C ALA A 50 12.26 -5.43 15.40
N GLU A 51 12.34 -6.03 16.58
CA GLU A 51 12.76 -7.44 16.78
C GLU A 51 11.90 -8.44 16.00
N LEU A 52 10.59 -8.18 15.88
CA LEU A 52 9.69 -9.01 15.07
C LEU A 52 10.04 -8.96 13.57
N ILE A 53 10.39 -7.76 13.07
CA ILE A 53 10.53 -7.48 11.64
C ILE A 53 11.95 -7.74 11.13
N ARG A 54 12.97 -7.40 11.93
CA ARG A 54 14.39 -7.43 11.56
C ARG A 54 14.86 -8.77 10.97
N PRO A 55 14.47 -9.96 11.50
CA PRO A 55 14.89 -11.24 10.91
C PRO A 55 14.39 -11.45 9.47
N GLN A 56 13.34 -10.73 9.06
CA GLN A 56 12.71 -10.86 7.75
C GLN A 56 13.17 -9.77 6.77
N LEU A 57 13.95 -8.77 7.19
CA LEU A 57 14.33 -7.63 6.38
C LEU A 57 14.92 -8.04 5.03
N LYS A 58 15.87 -9.00 5.02
CA LYS A 58 16.51 -9.49 3.79
C LYS A 58 15.50 -10.10 2.80
N ILE A 59 14.44 -10.73 3.30
CA ILE A 59 13.36 -11.25 2.47
C ILE A 59 12.52 -10.10 1.94
N MET A 60 12.24 -9.08 2.75
CA MET A 60 11.35 -7.98 2.39
C MET A 60 11.92 -7.07 1.30
N LEU A 61 13.21 -6.69 1.37
CA LEU A 61 13.82 -5.69 0.49
C LEU A 61 13.46 -5.86 -1.00
N PRO A 62 13.74 -7.00 -1.67
CA PRO A 62 13.45 -7.14 -3.10
C PRO A 62 11.95 -7.04 -3.43
N TYR A 63 11.07 -7.38 -2.48
CA TYR A 63 9.62 -7.32 -2.67
C TYR A 63 9.03 -5.93 -2.41
N THR A 64 9.82 -4.98 -1.90
CA THR A 64 9.46 -3.56 -1.91
C THR A 64 9.62 -2.92 -3.29
N VAL A 65 10.26 -3.62 -4.24
CA VAL A 65 10.55 -3.11 -5.59
C VAL A 65 9.76 -3.85 -6.67
N ILE A 66 9.52 -5.15 -6.47
CA ILE A 66 8.93 -6.03 -7.50
C ILE A 66 7.57 -5.55 -8.02
N ALA A 67 6.81 -4.77 -7.22
CA ALA A 67 5.51 -4.23 -7.62
C ALA A 67 5.61 -3.32 -8.86
N ASP A 68 6.76 -2.68 -9.09
CA ASP A 68 7.02 -1.86 -10.28
C ASP A 68 7.43 -2.68 -11.52
N SER A 69 7.72 -3.97 -11.36
CA SER A 69 8.13 -4.83 -12.49
C SER A 69 6.99 -5.00 -13.50
N ASN A 70 7.30 -4.94 -14.79
CA ASN A 70 6.30 -5.06 -15.87
C ASN A 70 5.54 -6.39 -15.86
N GLU A 71 6.12 -7.43 -15.26
CA GLU A 71 5.53 -8.77 -15.16
C GLU A 71 4.74 -9.00 -13.86
N ASP A 72 4.76 -8.03 -12.94
CA ASP A 72 4.13 -8.18 -11.63
C ASP A 72 2.61 -7.92 -11.67
N ARG A 73 1.87 -8.63 -10.80
CA ARG A 73 0.41 -8.58 -10.68
C ARG A 73 -0.16 -7.22 -10.25
N GLU A 74 0.66 -6.37 -9.64
CA GLU A 74 0.29 -5.03 -9.15
C GLU A 74 0.64 -3.95 -10.15
N ASN A 75 1.58 -4.20 -11.06
CA ASN A 75 1.85 -3.30 -12.16
C ASN A 75 0.62 -3.16 -13.07
N GLY A 76 0.38 -1.94 -13.53
CA GLY A 76 -0.65 -1.61 -14.49
C GLY A 76 -1.00 -0.13 -14.41
N ALA A 77 -1.36 0.45 -15.55
CA ALA A 77 -1.65 1.87 -15.63
C ALA A 77 -2.74 2.30 -14.63
N GLY A 78 -2.37 3.21 -13.73
CA GLY A 78 -3.24 3.80 -12.72
C GLY A 78 -3.29 3.03 -11.39
N ARG A 79 -2.66 1.86 -11.27
CA ARG A 79 -2.77 1.00 -10.08
C ARG A 79 -1.98 1.52 -8.87
N HIS A 80 -0.84 2.17 -9.05
CA HIS A 80 -0.01 2.68 -7.97
C HIS A 80 -0.47 4.05 -7.42
N TYR A 81 -1.66 4.49 -7.83
CA TYR A 81 -2.16 5.83 -7.52
C TYR A 81 -3.33 5.76 -6.54
N TYR A 82 -3.37 6.70 -5.60
CA TYR A 82 -4.50 6.92 -4.69
C TYR A 82 -4.81 8.42 -4.60
N CYS A 83 -5.67 8.88 -5.52
CA CYS A 83 -5.73 10.28 -5.89
C CYS A 83 -6.69 11.08 -5.00
N ALA A 84 -6.16 11.85 -4.05
CA ALA A 84 -6.97 12.76 -3.21
C ALA A 84 -7.26 14.11 -3.88
N CYS A 85 -6.54 14.44 -4.97
CA CYS A 85 -6.81 15.60 -5.81
C CYS A 85 -6.61 15.25 -7.29
N ASN A 86 -7.14 16.10 -8.18
CA ASN A 86 -6.91 15.96 -9.61
C ASN A 86 -5.60 16.64 -10.05
N THR A 87 -5.26 16.52 -11.34
CA THR A 87 -4.03 17.09 -11.93
C THR A 87 -3.90 18.62 -11.82
N ASN A 88 -4.96 19.34 -11.46
CA ASN A 88 -4.93 20.78 -11.22
C ASN A 88 -4.82 21.11 -9.72
N GLY A 89 -4.64 20.11 -8.85
CA GLY A 89 -4.62 20.28 -7.40
C GLY A 89 -6.00 20.46 -6.75
N LYS A 90 -7.11 20.30 -7.51
CA LYS A 90 -8.45 20.41 -6.93
C LYS A 90 -8.74 19.17 -6.07
N PRO A 91 -9.13 19.33 -4.79
CA PRO A 91 -9.49 18.20 -3.93
C PRO A 91 -10.62 17.36 -4.51
N LEU A 92 -10.49 16.04 -4.39
CA LEU A 92 -11.52 15.05 -4.69
C LEU A 92 -12.22 14.65 -3.39
N ARG A 93 -13.44 14.12 -3.51
CA ARG A 93 -14.20 13.57 -2.37
C ARG A 93 -14.10 12.05 -2.39
N PRO A 94 -13.76 11.40 -1.26
CA PRO A 94 -13.77 9.96 -1.19
C PRO A 94 -15.22 9.45 -1.19
N VAL A 95 -15.45 8.26 -1.74
CA VAL A 95 -16.73 7.56 -1.71
C VAL A 95 -16.58 6.36 -0.79
N CYS A 96 -17.41 6.28 0.25
CA CYS A 96 -17.34 5.21 1.26
C CYS A 96 -15.92 5.01 1.85
N GLY A 97 -15.15 6.10 1.96
CA GLY A 97 -13.78 6.10 2.47
C GLY A 97 -12.68 5.86 1.42
N TYR A 98 -13.02 5.71 0.13
CA TYR A 98 -12.05 5.44 -0.94
C TYR A 98 -11.97 6.55 -1.97
N TYR A 99 -10.75 6.91 -2.38
CA TYR A 99 -10.51 7.63 -3.64
C TYR A 99 -10.39 6.67 -4.82
N LYS A 100 -10.57 7.20 -6.02
CA LYS A 100 -10.38 6.48 -7.27
C LYS A 100 -8.88 6.36 -7.59
N ASN A 101 -8.53 5.36 -8.39
CA ASN A 101 -7.17 5.16 -8.87
C ASN A 101 -6.75 6.21 -9.93
N GLY A 102 -5.55 6.07 -10.52
CA GLY A 102 -5.03 7.02 -11.51
C GLY A 102 -5.84 7.11 -12.81
N LYS A 103 -6.76 6.18 -13.05
CA LYS A 103 -7.69 6.14 -14.20
C LYS A 103 -9.13 6.55 -13.85
N ASP A 104 -9.37 7.12 -12.66
CA ASP A 104 -10.70 7.49 -12.16
C ASP A 104 -11.68 6.32 -11.96
N LEU A 105 -11.15 5.14 -11.68
CA LEU A 105 -11.94 3.93 -11.43
C LEU A 105 -11.86 3.50 -9.97
N PHE A 106 -12.98 2.99 -9.46
CA PHE A 106 -12.98 2.11 -8.28
C PHE A 106 -12.59 0.72 -8.80
N ALA A 107 -11.31 0.41 -8.65
CA ALA A 107 -10.64 -0.80 -9.10
C ALA A 107 -9.32 -0.90 -8.33
N LYS A 108 -8.37 -1.74 -8.77
CA LYS A 108 -7.01 -1.75 -8.23
C LYS A 108 -6.41 -0.32 -8.21
N SER A 109 -6.02 0.07 -7.02
CA SER A 109 -5.34 1.30 -6.59
C SER A 109 -4.30 0.95 -5.53
N ALA A 110 -3.38 1.86 -5.24
CA ALA A 110 -2.35 1.62 -4.23
C ALA A 110 -3.00 1.27 -2.89
N ARG A 111 -4.10 1.95 -2.55
CA ARG A 111 -4.88 1.67 -1.34
C ARG A 111 -5.47 0.27 -1.32
N THR A 112 -6.12 -0.16 -2.39
CA THR A 112 -6.77 -1.47 -2.40
C THR A 112 -5.78 -2.64 -2.39
N MET A 113 -4.60 -2.44 -3.00
CA MET A 113 -3.52 -3.42 -3.06
C MET A 113 -2.79 -3.47 -1.71
N PHE A 114 -2.49 -2.30 -1.12
CA PHE A 114 -2.02 -2.17 0.26
C PHE A 114 -2.88 -2.95 1.26
N GLU A 115 -4.21 -2.79 1.23
CA GLU A 115 -5.11 -3.50 2.15
C GLU A 115 -5.10 -5.02 1.93
N GLU A 116 -5.04 -5.47 0.68
CA GLU A 116 -4.93 -6.89 0.35
C GLU A 116 -3.61 -7.47 0.87
N ASP A 117 -2.49 -6.83 0.55
CA ASP A 117 -1.18 -7.28 0.97
C ASP A 117 -1.00 -7.21 2.49
N TYR A 118 -1.45 -6.15 3.16
CA TYR A 118 -1.39 -6.06 4.62
C TYR A 118 -2.21 -7.16 5.30
N THR A 119 -3.43 -7.42 4.81
CA THR A 119 -4.31 -8.47 5.34
C THR A 119 -3.69 -9.85 5.13
N MET A 120 -3.15 -10.09 3.93
CA MET A 120 -2.47 -11.35 3.61
C MET A 120 -1.16 -11.50 4.39
N ALA A 121 -0.44 -10.42 4.67
CA ALA A 121 0.76 -10.46 5.49
C ALA A 121 0.47 -10.98 6.90
N LEU A 122 -0.55 -10.41 7.56
CA LEU A 122 -0.97 -10.84 8.89
C LEU A 122 -1.52 -12.27 8.87
N THR A 123 -2.38 -12.58 7.90
CA THR A 123 -2.96 -13.91 7.70
C THR A 123 -1.87 -14.97 7.55
N MET A 124 -0.90 -14.76 6.66
CA MET A 124 0.19 -15.71 6.43
C MET A 124 1.08 -15.86 7.66
N HIS A 125 1.49 -14.75 8.27
CA HIS A 125 2.33 -14.75 9.47
C HIS A 125 1.69 -15.53 10.61
N GLN A 126 0.41 -15.27 10.90
CA GLN A 126 -0.33 -15.89 12.00
C GLN A 126 -0.64 -17.39 11.78
N ASN A 127 -0.56 -17.87 10.53
CA ASN A 127 -0.68 -19.30 10.22
C ASN A 127 0.69 -19.98 10.03
N GLY A 128 1.80 -19.35 10.44
CA GLY A 128 3.14 -19.93 10.39
C GLY A 128 3.88 -19.77 9.05
N PHE A 129 3.24 -19.19 8.04
CA PHE A 129 3.86 -18.88 6.74
C PHE A 129 4.62 -17.54 6.80
N VAL A 130 5.59 -17.44 7.71
CA VAL A 130 6.29 -16.18 8.04
C VAL A 130 6.99 -15.57 6.83
N LYS A 131 7.61 -16.39 5.97
CA LYS A 131 8.30 -15.90 4.77
C LYS A 131 7.32 -15.26 3.79
N GLN A 132 6.20 -15.91 3.53
CA GLN A 132 5.13 -15.42 2.66
C GLN A 132 4.48 -14.18 3.25
N GLY A 133 4.26 -14.15 4.57
CA GLY A 133 3.77 -12.97 5.28
C GLY A 133 4.70 -11.77 5.13
N SER A 134 6.02 -12.01 5.17
CA SER A 134 7.04 -10.96 4.97
C SER A 134 7.04 -10.42 3.54
N VAL A 135 6.87 -11.30 2.54
CA VAL A 135 6.69 -10.88 1.14
C VAL A 135 5.49 -9.96 0.99
N TYR A 136 4.33 -10.34 1.52
CA TYR A 136 3.14 -9.49 1.48
C TYR A 136 3.35 -8.18 2.24
N LEU A 137 4.00 -8.20 3.40
CA LEU A 137 4.26 -6.98 4.16
C LEU A 137 5.14 -6.00 3.38
N ALA A 138 6.16 -6.50 2.68
CA ALA A 138 7.02 -5.67 1.82
C ALA A 138 6.24 -4.98 0.69
N ARG A 139 5.29 -5.69 0.07
CA ARG A 139 4.41 -5.12 -0.96
C ARG A 139 3.48 -4.05 -0.38
N ALA A 140 2.96 -4.27 0.83
CA ALA A 140 2.21 -3.24 1.56
C ALA A 140 3.07 -2.00 1.86
N VAL A 141 4.35 -2.18 2.19
CA VAL A 141 5.31 -1.07 2.38
C VAL A 141 5.51 -0.29 1.08
N HIS A 142 5.67 -0.98 -0.05
CA HIS A 142 5.75 -0.33 -1.37
C HIS A 142 4.51 0.55 -1.62
N MET A 143 3.31 -0.04 -1.50
CA MET A 143 2.06 0.69 -1.75
C MET A 143 1.84 1.85 -0.77
N MET A 144 2.27 1.72 0.49
CA MET A 144 2.25 2.83 1.45
C MET A 144 3.19 3.95 1.02
N SER A 145 4.39 3.60 0.53
CA SER A 145 5.36 4.58 0.03
C SER A 145 4.81 5.36 -1.16
N ASP A 146 4.20 4.66 -2.13
CA ASP A 146 3.53 5.30 -3.26
C ASP A 146 2.37 6.20 -2.82
N MET A 147 1.53 5.75 -1.89
CA MET A 147 0.45 6.60 -1.36
C MET A 147 0.94 7.85 -0.62
N CYS A 148 2.19 7.83 -0.12
CA CYS A 148 2.83 9.01 0.45
C CYS A 148 3.42 9.91 -0.64
N CYS A 149 3.82 9.37 -1.79
CA CYS A 149 4.47 10.14 -2.85
C CYS A 149 3.51 11.12 -3.55
N LEU A 150 3.95 12.38 -3.73
CA LEU A 150 3.11 13.46 -4.26
C LEU A 150 2.51 13.15 -5.64
N PRO A 151 3.28 12.71 -6.65
CA PRO A 151 2.71 12.38 -7.95
C PRO A 151 1.58 11.34 -7.90
N HIS A 152 1.68 10.37 -6.99
CA HIS A 152 0.73 9.27 -6.83
C HIS A 152 -0.55 9.69 -6.08
N ALA A 153 -0.41 10.58 -5.10
CA ALA A 153 -1.54 11.18 -4.37
C ALA A 153 -2.26 12.29 -5.16
N ALA A 154 -1.56 12.99 -6.06
CA ALA A 154 -2.06 14.13 -6.81
C ALA A 154 -2.43 13.85 -8.28
N LYS A 155 -2.60 12.58 -8.64
CA LYS A 155 -2.96 12.13 -10.00
C LYS A 155 -2.01 12.66 -11.08
N MET A 156 -0.74 12.89 -10.76
CA MET A 156 0.26 13.30 -11.75
C MET A 156 0.76 12.06 -12.48
N THR A 157 -0.11 11.33 -13.19
CA THR A 157 0.24 10.02 -13.73
C THR A 157 1.23 10.08 -14.90
N TYR A 158 1.94 8.98 -15.15
CA TYR A 158 2.79 8.78 -16.34
C TYR A 158 2.07 8.95 -17.68
N PHE A 159 0.74 8.88 -17.69
CA PHE A 159 -0.10 9.04 -18.89
C PHE A 159 -0.98 10.31 -18.81
N SER A 160 -0.66 11.24 -17.89
CA SER A 160 -1.31 12.54 -17.78
C SER A 160 -0.45 13.65 -18.36
N LYS A 161 -1.03 14.86 -18.50
CA LYS A 161 -0.27 16.09 -18.82
C LYS A 161 0.82 16.45 -17.80
N MET A 162 0.80 15.83 -16.61
CA MET A 162 1.78 16.05 -15.52
C MET A 162 2.92 15.04 -15.53
N ARG A 163 3.00 14.17 -16.56
CA ARG A 163 4.03 13.14 -16.71
C ARG A 163 5.46 13.67 -16.48
N SER A 164 5.78 14.85 -17.01
CA SER A 164 7.13 15.41 -16.88
C SER A 164 7.48 15.74 -15.43
N VAL A 165 6.52 16.31 -14.68
CA VAL A 165 6.69 16.62 -13.25
C VAL A 165 6.87 15.33 -12.46
N HIS A 166 6.07 14.29 -12.74
CA HIS A 166 6.20 12.98 -12.12
C HIS A 166 7.61 12.41 -12.26
N ILE A 167 8.09 12.29 -13.51
CA ILE A 167 9.41 11.73 -13.81
C ILE A 167 10.50 12.51 -13.09
N ARG A 168 10.48 13.85 -13.19
CA ARG A 168 11.53 14.68 -12.60
C ARG A 168 11.49 14.71 -11.07
N TYR A 169 10.30 14.59 -10.47
CA TYR A 169 10.17 14.46 -9.03
C TYR A 169 10.83 13.18 -8.54
N GLU A 170 10.50 12.03 -9.16
CA GLU A 170 11.06 10.73 -8.77
C GLU A 170 12.56 10.62 -9.12
N ASP A 171 13.01 11.22 -10.22
CA ASP A 171 14.43 11.32 -10.58
C ASP A 171 15.22 12.09 -9.50
N LEU A 172 14.72 13.26 -9.09
CA LEU A 172 15.37 14.05 -8.04
C LEU A 172 15.38 13.30 -6.69
N ALA A 173 14.26 12.73 -6.27
CA ALA A 173 14.17 11.96 -5.04
C ALA A 173 15.17 10.79 -5.02
N ARG A 174 15.32 10.06 -6.14
CA ARG A 174 16.23 8.92 -6.29
C ARG A 174 17.71 9.31 -6.18
N VAL A 175 18.09 10.48 -6.70
CA VAL A 175 19.49 10.92 -6.60
C VAL A 175 19.81 11.51 -5.23
N MET A 176 18.85 12.22 -4.62
CA MET A 176 18.97 12.78 -3.28
C MET A 176 19.03 11.70 -2.18
N TYR A 177 18.17 10.69 -2.26
CA TYR A 177 18.02 9.69 -1.21
C TYR A 177 18.95 8.48 -1.43
N PRO A 178 19.48 7.85 -0.37
CA PRO A 178 19.43 8.28 1.03
C PRO A 178 20.52 9.32 1.38
N GLU A 179 21.56 9.46 0.56
CA GLU A 179 22.81 10.17 0.86
C GLU A 179 22.65 11.62 1.34
N PHE A 180 21.81 12.40 0.66
CA PHE A 180 21.65 13.84 0.90
C PHE A 180 20.45 14.18 1.77
N VAL A 181 19.72 13.17 2.25
CA VAL A 181 18.59 13.33 3.16
C VAL A 181 19.05 12.80 4.52
N PRO A 182 19.34 13.67 5.51
CA PRO A 182 19.77 13.23 6.83
C PRO A 182 18.77 12.26 7.44
N GLU A 183 19.22 11.32 8.26
CA GLU A 183 18.30 10.50 9.03
C GLU A 183 17.53 11.37 10.04
N GLN A 184 16.28 10.99 10.32
CA GLN A 184 15.44 11.67 11.30
C GLN A 184 15.28 10.81 12.57
N HIS A 185 14.64 11.39 13.59
CA HIS A 185 14.11 10.67 14.74
C HIS A 185 12.61 10.87 14.84
N ILE A 186 11.93 9.89 15.44
CA ILE A 186 10.49 9.95 15.66
C ILE A 186 10.17 9.75 17.13
N THR A 187 8.90 9.97 17.47
CA THR A 187 8.35 9.69 18.80
C THR A 187 7.22 8.69 18.70
N TYR A 188 6.82 8.12 19.83
CA TYR A 188 5.74 7.13 19.88
C TYR A 188 4.40 7.63 19.28
N SER A 189 4.12 8.93 19.29
CA SER A 189 2.91 9.50 18.66
C SER A 189 2.88 9.26 17.15
N HIS A 190 4.04 9.28 16.48
CA HIS A 190 4.14 8.99 15.04
C HIS A 190 3.73 7.54 14.74
N LEU A 191 4.13 6.59 15.59
CA LEU A 191 3.77 5.17 15.46
C LEU A 191 2.26 4.92 15.61
N ARG A 192 1.51 5.87 16.19
CA ARG A 192 0.05 5.77 16.39
C ARG A 192 -0.77 6.23 15.18
N ARG A 193 -0.13 6.63 14.07
CA ARG A 193 -0.77 7.05 12.80
C ARG A 193 -1.86 6.07 12.35
N PHE A 194 -1.62 4.76 12.45
CA PHE A 194 -2.57 3.71 12.08
C PHE A 194 -3.18 2.98 13.29
N SER A 195 -3.51 3.70 14.36
CA SER A 195 -4.01 3.07 15.59
C SER A 195 -5.45 2.51 15.49
N MET A 196 -6.26 3.00 14.57
CA MET A 196 -7.65 2.56 14.36
C MET A 196 -7.69 1.22 13.63
N ARG A 197 -8.10 0.15 14.32
CA ARG A 197 -8.11 -1.20 13.74
C ARG A 197 -9.19 -1.43 12.71
N SER A 198 -10.33 -0.81 12.90
CA SER A 198 -11.51 -1.01 12.06
C SER A 198 -11.30 -0.62 10.60
N SER A 199 -10.35 0.27 10.26
CA SER A 199 -9.97 0.60 8.89
C SER A 199 -8.75 1.53 8.83
N PHE A 200 -8.02 1.52 7.70
CA PHE A 200 -6.99 2.51 7.39
C PHE A 200 -7.53 3.81 6.78
N SER A 201 -8.85 3.91 6.52
CA SER A 201 -9.44 4.95 5.66
C SER A 201 -9.15 6.36 6.14
N THR A 202 -9.43 6.67 7.39
CA THR A 202 -9.22 8.02 7.93
C THR A 202 -7.76 8.45 7.82
N ALA A 203 -6.82 7.62 8.28
CA ALA A 203 -5.40 7.97 8.34
C ALA A 203 -4.81 8.19 6.94
N ILE A 204 -5.04 7.27 6.00
CA ILE A 204 -4.50 7.39 4.64
C ILE A 204 -5.19 8.53 3.88
N ASN A 205 -6.51 8.72 4.02
CA ASN A 205 -7.18 9.83 3.34
C ASN A 205 -6.70 11.18 3.84
N ASN A 206 -6.48 11.32 5.14
CA ASN A 206 -5.88 12.51 5.72
C ASN A 206 -4.48 12.75 5.17
N ASN A 207 -3.66 11.69 5.07
CA ASN A 207 -2.32 11.78 4.51
C ASN A 207 -2.34 12.24 3.05
N SER A 208 -3.07 11.54 2.17
CA SER A 208 -3.17 11.89 0.75
C SER A 208 -3.74 13.29 0.53
N THR A 209 -4.68 13.73 1.37
CA THR A 209 -5.21 15.10 1.32
C THR A 209 -4.14 16.13 1.72
N ALA A 210 -3.36 15.87 2.76
CA ALA A 210 -2.27 16.75 3.19
C ALA A 210 -1.20 16.87 2.10
N ILE A 211 -0.81 15.75 1.48
CA ILE A 211 0.12 15.71 0.34
C ILE A 211 -0.35 16.64 -0.79
N CYS A 212 -1.61 16.53 -1.17
CA CYS A 212 -2.19 17.37 -2.22
C CYS A 212 -2.19 18.88 -1.89
N ARG A 213 -2.35 19.26 -0.62
CA ARG A 213 -2.33 20.68 -0.20
C ARG A 213 -0.94 21.29 -0.33
N ASN A 214 0.07 20.48 -0.08
CA ASN A 214 1.47 20.90 -0.07
C ASN A 214 2.12 20.84 -1.47
N ALA A 215 1.38 20.45 -2.51
CA ALA A 215 1.89 20.34 -3.87
C ALA A 215 2.53 21.65 -4.41
N GLN A 216 2.13 22.80 -3.85
CA GLN A 216 2.65 24.11 -4.23
C GLN A 216 4.04 24.40 -3.66
N GLU A 217 4.51 23.66 -2.66
CA GLU A 217 5.85 23.82 -2.07
C GLU A 217 6.94 23.53 -3.10
N LEU A 218 6.66 22.65 -4.09
CA LEU A 218 7.52 22.43 -5.25
C LEU A 218 7.77 23.69 -6.09
N PHE A 219 6.95 24.73 -5.97
CA PHE A 219 7.15 26.00 -6.68
C PHE A 219 8.15 26.93 -6.01
N VAL A 220 8.52 26.64 -4.76
CA VAL A 220 9.32 27.53 -3.91
C VAL A 220 10.60 26.84 -3.49
N ASP A 221 10.50 25.61 -3.01
CA ASP A 221 11.64 24.84 -2.51
C ASP A 221 11.43 23.34 -2.77
N PRO A 222 11.77 22.86 -3.98
CA PRO A 222 11.57 21.47 -4.35
C PRO A 222 12.42 20.49 -3.54
N VAL A 223 13.60 20.90 -3.07
CA VAL A 223 14.49 20.04 -2.26
C VAL A 223 13.86 19.77 -0.92
N ASN A 224 13.46 20.83 -0.18
CA ASN A 224 12.83 20.64 1.13
C ASN A 224 11.47 19.95 1.02
N ALA A 225 10.67 20.27 0.00
CA ALA A 225 9.39 19.60 -0.22
C ALA A 225 9.52 18.07 -0.42
N ILE A 226 10.56 17.62 -1.15
CA ILE A 226 10.85 16.20 -1.33
C ILE A 226 11.41 15.58 -0.04
N THR A 227 12.33 16.27 0.65
CA THR A 227 12.91 15.82 1.92
C THR A 227 11.83 15.60 2.98
N ASP A 228 10.95 16.59 3.21
CA ASP A 228 9.84 16.49 4.15
C ASP A 228 8.90 15.34 3.78
N ARG A 229 8.74 15.09 2.47
CA ARG A 229 7.93 13.97 2.03
C ARG A 229 8.58 12.61 2.33
N LEU A 230 9.88 12.49 2.12
CA LEU A 230 10.62 11.28 2.47
C LEU A 230 10.53 11.03 3.99
N TYR A 231 10.64 12.08 4.82
CA TYR A 231 10.45 11.95 6.26
C TYR A 231 9.06 11.46 6.65
N ASP A 232 8.01 12.05 6.10
CA ASP A 232 6.64 11.60 6.37
C ASP A 232 6.39 10.15 5.89
N THR A 233 7.07 9.74 4.82
CA THR A 233 6.99 8.38 4.27
C THR A 233 7.68 7.37 5.18
N GLU A 234 8.91 7.65 5.63
CA GLU A 234 9.62 6.82 6.62
C GLU A 234 8.78 6.66 7.90
N GLN A 235 8.18 7.75 8.39
CA GLN A 235 7.26 7.74 9.53
C GLN A 235 6.00 6.89 9.29
N ALA A 236 5.40 6.99 8.09
CA ALA A 236 4.25 6.19 7.71
C ALA A 236 4.59 4.69 7.72
N VAL A 237 5.73 4.32 7.12
CA VAL A 237 6.18 2.93 7.05
C VAL A 237 6.53 2.41 8.45
N ALA A 238 7.21 3.19 9.29
CA ALA A 238 7.47 2.80 10.68
C ALA A 238 6.16 2.56 11.47
N ALA A 239 5.16 3.44 11.30
CA ALA A 239 3.85 3.26 11.90
C ALA A 239 3.08 2.05 11.36
N LEU A 240 3.25 1.72 10.08
CA LEU A 240 2.69 0.52 9.45
C LEU A 240 3.29 -0.76 10.05
N LEU A 241 4.62 -0.82 10.18
CA LEU A 241 5.33 -1.95 10.78
C LEU A 241 4.95 -2.10 12.26
N TYR A 242 4.85 -1.00 13.00
CA TYR A 242 4.35 -1.01 14.38
C TYR A 242 2.90 -1.51 14.46
N ARG A 243 2.05 -1.09 13.52
CA ARG A 243 0.67 -1.55 13.44
C ARG A 243 0.60 -3.06 13.14
N PHE A 244 1.42 -3.58 12.23
CA PHE A 244 1.58 -5.01 11.99
C PHE A 244 1.95 -5.76 13.28
N TYR A 245 2.99 -5.32 13.99
CA TYR A 245 3.36 -5.89 15.28
C TYR A 245 2.17 -5.94 16.25
N ARG A 246 1.47 -4.82 16.44
CA ARG A 246 0.30 -4.76 17.35
C ARG A 246 -0.86 -5.65 16.95
N ASP A 247 -1.02 -5.96 15.67
CA ASP A 247 -2.08 -6.82 15.18
C ASP A 247 -1.72 -8.31 15.29
N THR A 248 -0.43 -8.65 15.35
CA THR A 248 0.02 -10.02 15.69
C THR A 248 -0.22 -10.41 17.15
N LYS A 249 -0.54 -9.44 18.02
CA LYS A 249 -0.73 -9.64 19.47
C LYS A 249 -2.20 -9.70 19.90
N VAL A 250 -3.14 -9.72 18.95
CA VAL A 250 -4.57 -9.76 19.24
C VAL A 250 -5.23 -10.89 18.47
N THR A 251 -6.45 -11.24 18.85
CA THR A 251 -7.21 -12.32 18.19
C THR A 251 -7.54 -11.99 16.72
N PRO A 252 -7.83 -12.99 15.87
CA PRO A 252 -8.19 -12.80 14.47
C PRO A 252 -9.30 -11.75 14.25
N LEU A 253 -10.35 -11.80 15.07
CA LEU A 253 -11.47 -10.85 15.00
C LEU A 253 -11.07 -9.41 15.33
N ARG A 254 -10.13 -9.21 16.27
CA ARG A 254 -9.66 -7.87 16.67
C ARG A 254 -8.58 -7.33 15.74
N GLY A 255 -7.69 -8.20 15.25
CA GLY A 255 -6.62 -7.86 14.31
C GLY A 255 -7.06 -7.85 12.84
N HIS A 256 -8.26 -8.36 12.57
CA HIS A 256 -8.84 -8.48 11.23
C HIS A 256 -7.94 -9.25 10.24
N TYR A 257 -7.40 -10.36 10.71
CA TYR A 257 -6.70 -11.35 9.89
C TYR A 257 -7.44 -12.68 9.93
N ILE A 258 -7.08 -13.59 9.03
CA ILE A 258 -7.77 -14.86 8.84
C ILE A 258 -6.90 -16.01 9.35
N VAL A 259 -7.50 -16.97 10.04
CA VAL A 259 -6.84 -18.22 10.45
C VAL A 259 -7.61 -19.43 9.96
N SER A 260 -6.92 -20.55 9.82
CA SER A 260 -7.57 -21.83 9.47
C SER A 260 -8.62 -22.19 10.53
N GLY A 261 -9.78 -22.68 10.10
CA GLY A 261 -10.92 -23.00 10.95
C GLY A 261 -11.95 -21.87 11.10
N MET A 262 -11.63 -20.64 10.66
CA MET A 262 -12.66 -19.59 10.52
C MET A 262 -13.65 -19.94 9.41
N VAL A 263 -14.82 -19.30 9.43
CA VAL A 263 -15.93 -19.59 8.52
C VAL A 263 -16.28 -18.37 7.69
N CYS A 264 -16.60 -18.60 6.41
CA CYS A 264 -17.05 -17.57 5.49
C CYS A 264 -18.16 -18.11 4.59
N HIS A 265 -19.05 -17.26 4.13
CA HIS A 265 -20.07 -17.60 3.14
C HIS A 265 -19.77 -16.86 1.82
N PRO A 266 -18.81 -17.34 1.00
CA PRO A 266 -18.33 -16.62 -0.18
C PRO A 266 -19.25 -16.72 -1.41
N PHE A 267 -20.04 -17.79 -1.53
CA PHE A 267 -20.89 -18.06 -2.70
C PHE A 267 -22.36 -18.16 -2.28
N SER A 268 -23.26 -17.50 -3.01
CA SER A 268 -24.68 -17.39 -2.64
C SER A 268 -25.46 -18.71 -2.66
N ASP A 269 -24.95 -19.70 -3.37
CA ASP A 269 -25.52 -21.01 -3.61
C ASP A 269 -24.88 -22.11 -2.74
N MET A 270 -23.95 -21.75 -1.85
CA MET A 270 -23.25 -22.68 -0.97
C MET A 270 -23.54 -22.35 0.50
N PRO A 271 -23.50 -23.34 1.41
CA PRO A 271 -23.49 -23.06 2.83
C PRO A 271 -22.22 -22.29 3.24
N ALA A 272 -22.15 -21.93 4.52
CA ALA A 272 -20.93 -21.38 5.09
C ALA A 272 -19.80 -22.43 4.99
N LEU A 273 -18.63 -21.99 4.52
CA LEU A 273 -17.46 -22.81 4.23
C LEU A 273 -16.37 -22.55 5.27
N ASN A 274 -15.67 -23.61 5.65
CA ASN A 274 -14.48 -23.52 6.48
C ASN A 274 -13.33 -22.95 5.66
N ILE A 275 -12.54 -22.10 6.29
CA ILE A 275 -11.32 -21.53 5.71
C ILE A 275 -10.14 -22.41 6.08
N LYS A 276 -9.30 -22.65 5.08
CA LYS A 276 -7.95 -23.18 5.26
C LYS A 276 -6.95 -22.22 4.66
N VAL A 277 -5.97 -21.82 5.46
CA VAL A 277 -4.86 -20.98 5.01
C VAL A 277 -3.71 -21.90 4.59
N THR A 278 -3.25 -21.71 3.36
CA THR A 278 -2.12 -22.43 2.77
C THR A 278 -1.01 -21.45 2.44
N GLU A 279 0.18 -21.97 2.14
CA GLU A 279 1.32 -21.15 1.68
C GLU A 279 0.97 -20.28 0.45
N LYS A 280 0.03 -20.74 -0.40
CA LYS A 280 -0.37 -20.05 -1.64
C LYS A 280 -1.48 -19.02 -1.42
N GLY A 281 -2.28 -19.15 -0.37
CA GLY A 281 -3.46 -18.33 -0.13
C GLY A 281 -4.54 -19.03 0.66
N ILE A 282 -5.75 -18.46 0.61
CA ILE A 282 -6.94 -18.94 1.30
C ILE A 282 -7.70 -19.90 0.39
N THR A 283 -8.02 -21.08 0.90
CA THR A 283 -8.91 -22.05 0.26
C THR A 283 -10.15 -22.26 1.13
N PHE A 284 -11.23 -22.73 0.52
CA PHE A 284 -12.47 -23.06 1.22
C PHE A 284 -12.69 -24.57 1.24
N GLU A 285 -13.24 -25.09 2.33
CA GLU A 285 -13.58 -26.50 2.52
C GLU A 285 -15.05 -26.63 2.98
N LEU A 286 -15.74 -27.64 2.47
CA LEU A 286 -17.04 -28.07 2.94
C LEU A 286 -16.88 -29.47 3.52
N GLU A 287 -17.13 -29.64 4.82
CA GLU A 287 -17.01 -30.93 5.52
C GLU A 287 -15.62 -31.61 5.30
N GLY A 288 -14.56 -30.79 5.25
CA GLY A 288 -13.18 -31.25 5.03
C GLY A 288 -12.81 -31.48 3.55
N VAL A 289 -13.75 -31.31 2.62
CA VAL A 289 -13.51 -31.44 1.18
C VAL A 289 -13.22 -30.07 0.56
N PRO A 290 -12.10 -29.89 -0.18
CA PRO A 290 -11.80 -28.63 -0.86
C PRO A 290 -12.87 -28.22 -1.86
N VAL A 291 -13.31 -26.96 -1.78
CA VAL A 291 -14.26 -26.36 -2.70
C VAL A 291 -13.49 -25.66 -3.83
N ASN A 292 -13.66 -26.15 -5.06
CA ASN A 292 -13.12 -25.54 -6.26
C ASN A 292 -14.26 -24.88 -7.05
N SER A 293 -14.26 -23.55 -7.11
CA SER A 293 -15.25 -22.80 -7.91
C SER A 293 -14.71 -22.48 -9.30
N HIS A 294 -15.60 -22.23 -10.26
CA HIS A 294 -15.22 -21.70 -11.58
C HIS A 294 -14.61 -20.29 -11.50
N LEU A 295 -14.79 -19.59 -10.38
CA LEU A 295 -14.20 -18.27 -10.11
C LEU A 295 -12.79 -18.38 -9.52
N GLY A 296 -12.36 -19.57 -9.11
CA GLY A 296 -11.06 -19.84 -8.50
C GLY A 296 -11.14 -20.82 -7.33
N SER A 297 -9.97 -21.36 -6.98
CA SER A 297 -9.77 -22.29 -5.86
C SER A 297 -8.93 -21.72 -4.73
N ILE A 298 -8.10 -20.72 -5.03
CA ILE A 298 -7.21 -20.04 -4.07
C ILE A 298 -7.47 -18.54 -4.14
N PHE A 299 -7.60 -17.92 -2.98
CA PHE A 299 -8.01 -16.53 -2.82
C PHE A 299 -7.01 -15.74 -1.97
N ARG A 300 -6.96 -14.44 -2.23
CA ARG A 300 -6.44 -13.40 -1.34
C ARG A 300 -7.62 -12.68 -0.71
N ALA A 301 -7.42 -12.16 0.49
CA ALA A 301 -8.40 -11.37 1.20
C ALA A 301 -7.85 -9.97 1.49
N ALA A 302 -8.75 -9.00 1.59
CA ALA A 302 -8.42 -7.65 1.98
C ALA A 302 -9.46 -7.15 2.99
N HIS A 303 -9.04 -6.88 4.23
CA HIS A 303 -9.85 -6.17 5.20
C HIS A 303 -10.07 -4.74 4.71
N ARG A 304 -11.35 -4.33 4.61
CA ARG A 304 -11.74 -3.02 4.12
C ARG A 304 -12.19 -2.11 5.26
N ARG A 305 -13.18 -2.60 6.02
CA ARG A 305 -13.75 -1.88 7.17
C ARG A 305 -14.51 -2.81 8.10
N GLY A 306 -14.46 -2.52 9.41
CA GLY A 306 -15.36 -3.11 10.40
C GLY A 306 -15.42 -4.64 10.38
N GLY A 307 -14.28 -5.31 10.14
CA GLY A 307 -14.19 -6.77 10.06
C GLY A 307 -14.73 -7.39 8.76
N HIS A 308 -15.04 -6.58 7.76
CA HIS A 308 -15.48 -7.06 6.45
C HIS A 308 -14.32 -7.10 5.46
N PHE A 309 -14.31 -8.18 4.68
CA PHE A 309 -13.26 -8.51 3.72
C PHE A 309 -13.81 -8.52 2.30
N THR A 310 -12.98 -8.18 1.33
CA THR A 310 -13.21 -8.60 -0.07
C THR A 310 -12.32 -9.79 -0.39
N LEU A 311 -12.77 -10.66 -1.29
CA LEU A 311 -12.03 -11.84 -1.72
C LEU A 311 -11.67 -11.75 -3.21
N THR A 312 -10.39 -11.98 -3.53
CA THR A 312 -9.84 -11.91 -4.89
C THR A 312 -9.20 -13.26 -5.23
N PRO A 313 -9.57 -13.94 -6.33
CA PRO A 313 -8.86 -15.14 -6.76
C PRO A 313 -7.38 -14.84 -7.04
N LEU A 314 -6.48 -15.75 -6.66
CA LEU A 314 -5.02 -15.54 -6.76
C LEU A 314 -4.58 -15.17 -8.19
N GLY A 315 -5.15 -15.85 -9.20
CA GLY A 315 -4.89 -15.61 -10.62
C GLY A 315 -5.54 -14.35 -11.20
N CYS A 316 -6.37 -13.63 -10.43
CA CYS A 316 -6.97 -12.38 -10.89
C CYS A 316 -5.96 -11.22 -10.81
N THR A 317 -5.43 -10.82 -11.95
CA THR A 317 -4.51 -9.66 -12.04
C THR A 317 -5.27 -8.34 -12.21
N ASN A 318 -6.52 -8.36 -12.68
CA ASN A 318 -7.31 -7.16 -13.00
C ASN A 318 -7.91 -6.44 -11.79
N GLY A 319 -7.84 -7.02 -10.59
CA GLY A 319 -8.40 -6.39 -9.38
C GLY A 319 -9.91 -6.58 -9.24
N TYR A 320 -10.44 -7.67 -9.80
CA TYR A 320 -11.81 -8.05 -9.61
C TYR A 320 -11.96 -8.91 -8.36
N VAL A 321 -13.11 -8.77 -7.70
CA VAL A 321 -13.43 -9.42 -6.45
C VAL A 321 -14.65 -10.32 -6.61
N LEU A 322 -14.83 -11.25 -5.68
CA LEU A 322 -16.08 -11.98 -5.52
C LEU A 322 -17.22 -11.02 -5.15
N SER A 323 -18.42 -11.31 -5.64
CA SER A 323 -19.66 -10.65 -5.22
C SER A 323 -20.76 -11.70 -5.11
N ARG A 324 -21.52 -11.68 -4.00
CA ARG A 324 -22.71 -12.55 -3.85
C ARG A 324 -23.82 -12.22 -4.85
N GLY A 325 -23.76 -11.06 -5.50
CA GLY A 325 -24.74 -10.64 -6.51
C GLY A 325 -24.40 -11.08 -7.93
N SER A 326 -23.29 -11.77 -8.15
CA SER A 326 -22.77 -12.05 -9.49
C SER A 326 -22.17 -13.46 -9.60
N ARG A 327 -22.45 -14.14 -10.72
CA ARG A 327 -21.78 -15.41 -11.08
C ARG A 327 -20.40 -15.21 -11.72
N LYS A 328 -19.93 -13.96 -11.84
CA LYS A 328 -18.65 -13.55 -12.41
C LYS A 328 -17.91 -12.66 -11.41
N LEU A 329 -16.59 -12.58 -11.52
CA LEU A 329 -15.82 -11.56 -10.80
C LEU A 329 -16.22 -10.16 -11.26
N VAL A 330 -16.27 -9.22 -10.33
CA VAL A 330 -16.68 -7.83 -10.60
C VAL A 330 -15.59 -6.84 -10.16
N PRO A 331 -15.50 -5.65 -10.78
CA PRO A 331 -14.66 -4.59 -10.26
C PRO A 331 -15.02 -4.26 -8.81
N PHE A 332 -14.00 -3.98 -8.00
CA PHE A 332 -14.20 -3.52 -6.64
C PHE A 332 -15.01 -2.20 -6.63
N ASP A 333 -16.12 -2.19 -5.89
CA ASP A 333 -16.92 -0.99 -5.66
C ASP A 333 -17.17 -0.84 -4.14
N PRO A 334 -16.66 0.23 -3.49
CA PRO A 334 -16.82 0.40 -2.05
C PRO A 334 -18.26 0.67 -1.60
N ARG A 335 -19.20 0.79 -2.55
CA ARG A 335 -20.65 0.95 -2.31
C ARG A 335 -21.43 -0.36 -2.39
N ASP A 336 -20.87 -1.40 -3.02
CA ASP A 336 -21.57 -2.66 -3.24
C ASP A 336 -21.33 -3.60 -2.06
N GLU A 337 -22.23 -3.55 -1.06
CA GLU A 337 -22.17 -4.38 0.15
C GLU A 337 -22.10 -5.90 -0.18
N LYS A 338 -22.52 -6.34 -1.37
CA LYS A 338 -22.44 -7.76 -1.77
C LYS A 338 -21.01 -8.25 -2.02
N GLN A 339 -20.03 -7.34 -2.09
CA GLN A 339 -18.61 -7.65 -2.21
C GLN A 339 -17.92 -7.83 -0.85
N PHE A 340 -18.64 -7.56 0.24
CA PHE A 340 -18.09 -7.54 1.60
C PHE A 340 -18.53 -8.77 2.37
N PHE A 341 -17.55 -9.56 2.82
CA PHE A 341 -17.73 -10.84 3.49
C PHE A 341 -17.32 -10.71 4.95
N ALA A 342 -18.20 -11.16 5.85
CA ALA A 342 -17.83 -11.43 7.22
C ALA A 342 -17.07 -12.77 7.28
N ILE A 343 -15.97 -12.78 8.03
CA ILE A 343 -15.16 -13.97 8.30
C ILE A 343 -15.07 -14.09 9.82
N ILE A 344 -15.60 -15.19 10.35
CA ILE A 344 -15.81 -15.38 11.80
C ILE A 344 -15.07 -16.60 12.34
#